data_AF-A0A8T3MJZ5-F1
#
_entry.id   AF-A0A8T3MJZ5-F1
#
_cell.length_a   1.000
_cell.length_b   1.000
_cell.length_c   1.000
_cell.angle_alpha   90.00
_cell.angle_beta   90.00
_cell.angle_gamma   90.00
#
_symmetry.space_group_name_H-M   'P 1'
#
loop_
_entity.id
_entity.type
_entity.pdbx_description
1 polymer ?
#
loop_
_entity_poly.entity_id
_entity_poly.type
_entity_poly.pdbx_seq_one_letter_code
_entity_poly.pdbx_strand_id
1 'polypeptide(L)'
;MMERLEHLASRLIEGWTGRLFGARLQPVQLAKRLIRAMESRQTISLAKTFVPNSYVLSLSPSDFAQFEQYRRSLERDLAEAVLGAARDRGFTLLAYPTVELERDEDVPPGDVRVSCALVDASGEDVEPGAHELGAVESGHTMVLDREALLRDRQRAPKAEIEIAKDRRRIPLGPEPCTIGRDPQNDIVLDDRPISRKHAEIRLRLGRYTLYDLQSTNGTFVNGRRIAEVVLSDGDRITIGGNDLVLRTER
;
A
#
# COMPACT_ATOMS: atom_id res chain seq x y z
N MET A 1 20.18 0.32 -11.94
CA MET A 1 20.24 1.35 -10.86
C MET A 1 20.22 2.80 -11.36
N MET A 2 21.21 3.31 -12.12
CA MET A 2 21.22 4.72 -12.58
C MET A 2 20.03 5.07 -13.50
N GLU A 3 19.73 4.26 -14.52
CA GLU A 3 18.61 4.50 -15.46
C GLU A 3 17.20 4.52 -14.80
N ARG A 4 17.00 3.83 -13.67
CA ARG A 4 15.70 3.81 -12.97
C ARG A 4 15.52 5.00 -12.02
N LEU A 5 16.61 5.44 -11.38
CA LEU A 5 16.65 6.72 -10.67
C LEU A 5 16.45 7.89 -11.65
N GLU A 6 16.92 7.75 -12.90
CA GLU A 6 16.67 8.68 -13.99
C GLU A 6 15.23 8.65 -14.48
N HIS A 7 14.51 7.53 -14.41
CA HIS A 7 13.06 7.49 -14.65
C HIS A 7 12.24 8.15 -13.54
N LEU A 8 12.66 8.01 -12.28
CA LEU A 8 12.11 8.80 -11.16
C LEU A 8 12.43 10.29 -11.34
N ALA A 9 13.66 10.64 -11.71
CA ALA A 9 14.05 12.02 -11.96
C ALA A 9 13.35 12.63 -13.18
N SER A 10 13.19 11.88 -14.28
CA SER A 10 12.59 12.38 -15.53
C SER A 10 11.09 12.64 -15.39
N ARG A 11 10.34 11.80 -14.64
CA ARG A 11 8.92 12.07 -14.32
C ARG A 11 8.73 13.27 -13.38
N LEU A 12 9.77 13.66 -12.63
CA LEU A 12 9.75 14.81 -11.73
C LEU A 12 10.13 16.13 -12.40
N ILE A 13 10.83 16.09 -13.55
CA ILE A 13 11.32 17.29 -14.27
C ILE A 13 10.21 17.97 -15.07
N GLU A 14 9.15 17.27 -15.50
CA GLU A 14 8.09 17.84 -16.33
C GLU A 14 7.20 18.88 -15.62
N GLY A 15 7.20 18.94 -14.28
CA GLY A 15 6.34 19.84 -13.49
C GLY A 15 7.04 21.01 -12.78
N TRP A 16 8.36 21.13 -12.83
CA TRP A 16 9.10 21.92 -11.84
C TRP A 16 10.22 22.76 -12.45
N THR A 17 9.87 23.75 -13.28
CA THR A 17 10.77 24.86 -13.65
C THR A 17 10.33 26.15 -12.99
N GLY A 18 10.56 26.26 -11.67
CA GLY A 18 10.36 27.48 -10.90
C GLY A 18 11.58 27.77 -10.05
N ARG A 19 12.38 28.77 -10.44
CA ARG A 19 13.63 29.19 -9.79
C ARG A 19 13.42 29.58 -8.30
N LEU A 20 14.47 29.34 -7.51
CA LEU A 20 14.93 30.03 -6.29
C LEU A 20 14.71 29.36 -4.90
N PHE A 21 15.85 29.22 -4.19
CA PHE A 21 16.11 29.14 -2.73
C PHE A 21 15.86 27.84 -1.92
N GLY A 22 16.99 27.29 -1.44
CA GLY A 22 17.21 26.91 -0.04
C GLY A 22 16.83 25.49 0.38
N ALA A 23 17.82 24.58 0.42
CA ALA A 23 17.84 23.35 1.24
C ALA A 23 16.54 22.53 1.36
N ARG A 24 15.71 22.48 0.31
CA ARG A 24 14.50 21.65 0.30
C ARG A 24 14.88 20.21 0.05
N LEU A 25 14.46 19.33 0.95
CA LEU A 25 14.63 17.89 0.81
C LEU A 25 14.04 17.43 -0.53
N GLN A 26 14.79 16.63 -1.29
CA GLN A 26 14.40 16.19 -2.63
C GLN A 26 13.90 14.74 -2.62
N PRO A 27 12.92 14.36 -3.46
CA PRO A 27 12.45 12.97 -3.58
C PRO A 27 13.57 11.95 -3.79
N VAL A 28 14.57 12.31 -4.61
CA VAL A 28 15.72 11.45 -4.89
C VAL A 28 16.58 11.21 -3.64
N GLN A 29 16.61 12.16 -2.70
CA GLN A 29 17.33 12.00 -1.43
C GLN A 29 16.60 11.02 -0.52
N LEU A 30 15.26 11.03 -0.50
CA LEU A 30 14.44 10.04 0.20
C LEU A 30 14.71 8.63 -0.33
N ALA A 31 14.66 8.46 -1.66
CA ALA A 31 14.94 7.18 -2.31
C ALA A 31 16.34 6.65 -1.96
N LYS A 32 17.35 7.51 -2.01
CA LYS A 32 18.73 7.15 -1.64
C LYS A 32 18.86 6.74 -0.16
N ARG A 33 18.14 7.42 0.75
CA ARG A 33 18.12 7.07 2.17
C ARG A 33 17.44 5.73 2.41
N LEU A 34 16.30 5.48 1.76
CA LEU A 34 15.60 4.19 1.78
C LEU A 34 16.46 3.03 1.32
N ILE A 35 17.08 3.14 0.14
CA ILE A 35 17.92 2.08 -0.43
C ILE A 35 19.11 1.80 0.50
N ARG A 36 19.72 2.83 1.10
CA ARG A 36 20.77 2.64 2.11
C ARG A 36 20.26 1.93 3.36
N ALA A 37 19.08 2.28 3.85
CA ALA A 37 18.47 1.63 5.01
C ALA A 37 18.21 0.14 4.73
N MET A 38 17.63 -0.17 3.57
CA MET A 38 17.43 -1.53 3.06
C MET A 38 18.74 -2.33 3.04
N GLU A 39 19.82 -1.74 2.50
CA GLU A 39 21.14 -2.38 2.41
C GLU A 39 21.78 -2.57 3.80
N SER A 40 21.57 -1.65 4.74
CA SER A 40 22.20 -1.70 6.06
C SER A 40 21.60 -2.75 7.01
N ARG A 41 20.32 -3.09 6.82
CA ARG A 41 19.56 -4.02 7.69
C ARG A 41 19.23 -5.32 6.97
N GLN A 42 20.22 -5.89 6.30
CA GLN A 42 20.11 -7.20 5.68
C GLN A 42 20.08 -8.29 6.74
N THR A 43 19.18 -9.26 6.59
CA THR A 43 19.27 -10.51 7.34
C THR A 43 19.65 -11.64 6.40
N ILE A 44 20.73 -12.34 6.74
CA ILE A 44 21.25 -13.44 5.94
C ILE A 44 20.71 -14.73 6.55
N SER A 45 20.06 -15.56 5.73
CA SER A 45 19.65 -16.91 6.12
C SER A 45 20.11 -17.90 5.05
N LEU A 46 20.94 -18.87 5.45
CA LEU A 46 21.52 -20.06 4.77
C LEU A 46 21.82 -20.04 3.25
N ALA A 47 21.00 -19.41 2.40
CA ALA A 47 21.21 -19.24 0.96
C ALA A 47 20.67 -17.91 0.37
N LYS A 48 19.96 -17.07 1.14
CA LYS A 48 19.32 -15.83 0.64
C LYS A 48 19.55 -14.66 1.58
N THR A 49 19.71 -13.48 0.99
CA THR A 49 19.77 -12.21 1.72
C THR A 49 18.39 -11.58 1.71
N PHE A 50 17.77 -11.52 2.89
CA PHE A 50 16.49 -10.86 3.10
C PHE A 50 16.70 -9.40 3.44
N VAL A 51 15.82 -8.55 2.91
CA VAL A 51 15.82 -7.11 3.18
C VAL A 51 14.45 -6.66 3.67
N PRO A 52 14.39 -5.58 4.47
CA PRO A 52 13.14 -5.02 4.95
C PRO A 52 12.19 -4.68 3.81
N ASN A 53 10.90 -4.74 4.09
CA ASN A 53 9.81 -4.43 3.17
C ASN A 53 8.77 -3.47 3.78
N SER A 54 8.93 -3.04 5.02
CA SER A 54 8.16 -1.94 5.60
C SER A 54 9.09 -0.77 5.93
N TYR A 55 8.75 0.42 5.47
CA TYR A 55 9.55 1.63 5.65
C TYR A 55 8.68 2.83 6.05
N VAL A 56 9.11 3.51 7.12
CA VAL A 56 8.54 4.78 7.56
C VAL A 56 9.63 5.84 7.51
N LEU A 57 9.36 6.92 6.76
CA LEU A 57 10.23 8.09 6.66
C LEU A 57 9.62 9.21 7.49
N SER A 58 10.24 9.47 8.63
CA SER A 58 9.86 10.59 9.50
C SER A 58 10.61 11.84 9.05
N LEU A 59 9.84 12.88 8.73
CA LEU A 59 10.31 14.15 8.18
C LEU A 59 9.93 15.31 9.10
N SER A 60 10.73 16.39 9.06
CA SER A 60 10.35 17.65 9.71
C SER A 60 8.99 18.14 9.19
N PRO A 61 8.17 18.85 10.00
CA PRO A 61 6.88 19.36 9.55
C PRO A 61 6.98 20.24 8.30
N SER A 62 8.06 21.02 8.18
CA SER A 62 8.33 21.87 7.01
C SER A 62 8.67 21.09 5.75
N ASP A 63 9.34 19.93 5.86
CA ASP A 63 9.65 19.09 4.70
C ASP A 63 8.46 18.23 4.32
N PHE A 64 7.76 17.66 5.29
CA PHE A 64 6.54 16.90 5.04
C PHE A 64 5.49 17.71 4.28
N ALA A 65 5.26 18.97 4.69
CA ALA A 65 4.30 19.86 4.04
C ALA A 65 4.59 20.08 2.54
N GLN A 66 5.85 19.97 2.11
CA GLN A 66 6.23 20.10 0.70
C GLN A 66 5.76 18.90 -0.14
N PHE A 67 5.66 17.73 0.46
CA PHE A 67 5.26 16.49 -0.20
C PHE A 67 3.77 16.19 -0.05
N GLU A 68 3.09 16.81 0.92
CA GLU A 68 1.72 16.46 1.32
C GLU A 68 0.73 16.36 0.14
N GLN A 69 0.84 17.26 -0.84
CA GLN A 69 -0.05 17.29 -2.02
C GLN A 69 0.12 16.08 -2.95
N TYR A 70 1.31 15.51 -3.04
CA TYR A 70 1.64 14.38 -3.94
C TYR A 70 2.22 13.16 -3.21
N ARG A 71 2.13 13.14 -1.88
CA ARG A 71 2.69 12.14 -0.98
C ARG A 71 2.38 10.71 -1.41
N ARG A 72 1.12 10.41 -1.74
CA ARG A 72 0.70 9.06 -2.16
C ARG A 72 1.39 8.59 -3.44
N SER A 73 1.64 9.48 -4.39
CA SER A 73 2.39 9.11 -5.60
C SER A 73 3.86 8.89 -5.26
N LEU A 74 4.43 9.79 -4.46
CA LEU A 74 5.81 9.70 -4.02
C LEU A 74 6.08 8.41 -3.23
N GLU A 75 5.23 8.03 -2.29
CA GLU A 75 5.33 6.77 -1.53
C GLU A 75 5.38 5.55 -2.44
N ARG A 76 4.48 5.49 -3.43
CA ARG A 76 4.47 4.41 -4.44
C ARG A 76 5.73 4.42 -5.29
N ASP A 77 6.17 5.59 -5.74
CA ASP A 77 7.36 5.75 -6.55
C ASP A 77 8.64 5.35 -5.77
N LEU A 78 8.68 5.63 -4.46
CA LEU A 78 9.74 5.20 -3.55
C LEU A 78 9.70 3.68 -3.32
N ALA A 79 8.52 3.07 -3.16
CA ALA A 79 8.36 1.63 -3.04
C ALA A 79 8.85 0.89 -4.30
N GLU A 80 8.50 1.39 -5.49
CA GLU A 80 9.01 0.86 -6.76
C GLU A 80 10.54 0.99 -6.86
N ALA A 81 11.11 2.08 -6.33
CA ALA A 81 12.57 2.27 -6.27
C ALA A 81 13.24 1.19 -5.41
N VAL A 82 12.65 0.88 -4.24
CA VAL A 82 13.14 -0.18 -3.32
C VAL A 82 13.04 -1.55 -3.97
N LEU A 83 11.89 -1.88 -4.59
CA LEU A 83 11.69 -3.15 -5.29
C LEU A 83 12.70 -3.34 -6.43
N GLY A 84 12.90 -2.29 -7.23
CA GLY A 84 13.91 -2.29 -8.30
C GLY A 84 15.32 -2.50 -7.76
N ALA A 85 15.66 -1.84 -6.65
CA ALA A 85 16.97 -1.97 -6.02
C ALA A 85 17.24 -3.36 -5.45
N ALA A 86 16.25 -3.97 -4.79
CA ALA A 86 16.33 -5.33 -4.29
C ALA A 86 16.54 -6.33 -5.42
N ARG A 87 15.75 -6.22 -6.50
CA ARG A 87 15.88 -7.08 -7.69
C ARG A 87 17.23 -6.95 -8.38
N ASP A 88 17.71 -5.72 -8.61
CA ASP A 88 19.00 -5.45 -9.26
C ASP A 88 20.18 -6.09 -8.49
N ARG A 89 20.03 -6.31 -7.17
CA ARG A 89 21.07 -6.87 -6.28
C ARG A 89 20.84 -8.32 -5.87
N GLY A 90 19.75 -8.94 -6.32
CA GLY A 90 19.41 -10.31 -5.94
C GLY A 90 18.95 -10.47 -4.49
N PHE A 91 18.48 -9.40 -3.84
CA PHE A 91 17.87 -9.49 -2.52
C PHE A 91 16.48 -10.09 -2.58
N THR A 92 16.08 -10.75 -1.49
CA THR A 92 14.74 -11.34 -1.32
C THR A 92 13.90 -10.43 -0.44
N LEU A 93 12.75 -10.01 -0.96
CA LEU A 93 11.69 -9.34 -0.20
C LEU A 93 10.62 -10.37 0.13
N LEU A 94 10.13 -10.38 1.37
CA LEU A 94 9.03 -11.27 1.79
C LEU A 94 7.68 -10.87 1.19
N ALA A 95 7.48 -9.57 1.00
CA ALA A 95 6.32 -9.02 0.31
C ALA A 95 6.69 -7.72 -0.44
N TYR A 96 5.75 -7.17 -1.20
CA TYR A 96 5.96 -5.90 -1.89
C TYR A 96 6.29 -4.79 -0.88
N PRO A 97 7.31 -3.94 -1.13
CA PRO A 97 7.75 -2.96 -0.15
C PRO A 97 6.69 -1.86 0.04
N THR A 98 6.46 -1.47 1.29
CA THR A 98 5.58 -0.37 1.67
C THR A 98 6.42 0.79 2.17
N VAL A 99 6.02 2.01 1.78
CA VAL A 99 6.69 3.24 2.18
C VAL A 99 5.63 4.22 2.66
N GLU A 100 5.82 4.75 3.86
CA GLU A 100 4.97 5.78 4.43
C GLU A 100 5.81 6.99 4.82
N LEU A 101 5.34 8.18 4.48
CA LEU A 101 5.90 9.43 4.99
C LEU A 101 5.07 9.88 6.18
N GLU A 102 5.74 10.28 7.26
CA GLU A 102 5.10 10.84 8.45
C GLU A 102 5.78 12.14 8.89
N ARG A 103 5.08 12.87 9.76
CA ARG A 103 5.57 14.10 10.38
C ARG A 103 6.18 13.78 11.73
N ASP A 104 7.35 14.34 11.98
CA ASP A 104 8.05 14.23 13.25
C ASP A 104 8.71 15.57 13.61
N GLU A 105 8.33 16.14 14.74
CA GLU A 105 8.83 17.43 15.24
C GLU A 105 10.28 17.35 15.72
N ASP A 106 10.76 16.15 16.06
CA ASP A 106 12.11 15.90 16.53
C ASP A 106 13.12 15.71 15.37
N VAL A 107 12.65 15.65 14.12
CA VAL A 107 13.51 15.56 12.94
C VAL A 107 13.87 16.97 12.44
N PRO A 108 15.18 17.33 12.39
CA PRO A 108 15.60 18.62 11.87
C PRO A 108 15.21 18.79 10.39
N PRO A 109 14.91 20.03 9.93
CA PRO A 109 14.70 20.30 8.52
C PRO A 109 15.88 19.89 7.64
N GLY A 110 15.59 19.23 6.53
CA GLY A 110 16.58 18.66 5.61
C GLY A 110 17.09 17.27 5.99
N ASP A 111 16.78 16.78 7.19
CA ASP A 111 17.08 15.42 7.64
C ASP A 111 15.89 14.48 7.48
N VAL A 112 16.20 13.18 7.48
CA VAL A 112 15.24 12.09 7.33
C VAL A 112 15.60 10.97 8.27
N ARG A 113 14.67 10.59 9.13
CA ARG A 113 14.78 9.35 9.90
C ARG A 113 14.09 8.24 9.12
N VAL A 114 14.78 7.11 8.98
CA VAL A 114 14.21 5.93 8.31
C VAL A 114 14.10 4.81 9.33
N SER A 115 12.86 4.45 9.63
CA SER A 115 12.52 3.22 10.36
C SER A 115 12.18 2.16 9.34
N CYS A 116 12.67 0.94 9.55
CA CYS A 116 12.37 -0.18 8.67
C CYS A 116 12.28 -1.49 9.42
N ALA A 117 11.38 -2.34 8.95
CA ALA A 117 11.08 -3.64 9.50
C ALA A 117 10.94 -4.68 8.38
N LEU A 118 11.33 -5.91 8.71
CA LEU A 118 11.04 -7.08 7.90
C LEU A 118 9.68 -7.60 8.35
N VAL A 119 8.68 -7.42 7.51
CA VAL A 119 7.32 -7.88 7.77
C VAL A 119 6.94 -8.96 6.76
N ASP A 120 6.14 -9.94 7.17
CA ASP A 120 5.60 -10.91 6.23
C ASP A 120 4.48 -10.28 5.36
N ALA A 121 3.78 -11.10 4.59
CA ALA A 121 2.65 -10.65 3.78
C ALA A 121 1.43 -10.18 4.60
N SER A 122 1.40 -10.45 5.91
CA SER A 122 0.36 -10.02 6.86
C SER A 122 0.72 -8.72 7.58
N GLY A 123 1.97 -8.27 7.51
CA GLY A 123 2.45 -7.04 8.14
C GLY A 123 2.98 -7.24 9.56
N GLU A 124 3.11 -8.48 10.04
CA GLU A 124 3.71 -8.80 11.33
C GLU A 124 5.24 -8.78 11.22
N ASP A 125 5.91 -8.26 12.25
CA ASP A 125 7.37 -8.24 12.35
C ASP A 125 7.90 -9.68 12.40
N VAL A 126 8.82 -10.01 11.49
CA VAL A 126 9.49 -11.30 11.44
C VAL A 126 10.93 -11.13 11.89
N GLU A 127 11.29 -11.72 13.03
CA GLU A 127 12.69 -11.98 13.36
C GLU A 127 13.12 -13.30 12.69
N PRO A 128 14.14 -13.29 11.80
CA PRO A 128 14.55 -14.52 11.14
C PRO A 128 15.25 -15.45 12.13
N GLY A 129 14.49 -16.38 12.72
CA GLY A 129 15.04 -17.48 13.51
C GLY A 129 15.88 -18.37 12.60
N ALA A 130 17.17 -18.54 12.95
CA ALA A 130 18.13 -19.37 12.21
C ALA A 130 17.74 -20.86 12.08
N HIS A 131 16.61 -21.28 12.66
CA HIS A 131 16.17 -22.68 12.73
C HIS A 131 14.92 -23.03 11.92
N GLU A 132 14.17 -22.07 11.36
CA GLU A 132 12.92 -22.35 10.62
C GLU A 132 13.08 -22.36 9.09
N LEU A 133 14.24 -21.98 8.58
CA LEU A 133 14.54 -21.95 7.13
C LEU A 133 15.53 -23.06 6.72
N GLY A 134 15.49 -24.18 7.45
CA GLY A 134 16.34 -25.34 7.21
C GLY A 134 15.83 -26.21 6.07
N ALA A 135 16.70 -26.38 5.06
CA ALA A 135 16.71 -27.41 4.03
C ALA A 135 15.60 -27.35 2.95
N VAL A 136 15.94 -26.70 1.84
CA VAL A 136 15.54 -27.24 0.53
C VAL A 136 16.79 -27.30 -0.33
N GLU A 137 17.27 -28.52 -0.55
CA GLU A 137 18.37 -28.82 -1.46
C GLU A 137 18.00 -28.46 -2.91
N SER A 138 19.06 -28.26 -3.68
CA SER A 138 19.06 -27.63 -5.00
C SER A 138 18.23 -28.38 -6.05
N GLY A 139 17.36 -27.63 -6.72
CA GLY A 139 16.75 -28.05 -7.97
C GLY A 139 15.37 -28.69 -7.80
N HIS A 140 14.48 -28.32 -8.71
CA HIS A 140 13.09 -28.75 -8.86
C HIS A 140 12.06 -27.87 -8.15
N THR A 141 11.30 -27.17 -9.00
CA THR A 141 9.93 -26.69 -8.87
C THR A 141 9.31 -26.94 -7.50
N MET A 142 8.96 -25.87 -6.79
CA MET A 142 8.14 -25.99 -5.59
C MET A 142 6.89 -26.78 -5.93
N VAL A 143 6.82 -28.02 -5.42
CA VAL A 143 5.54 -28.67 -5.15
C VAL A 143 4.94 -27.83 -4.05
N LEU A 144 4.18 -26.81 -4.45
CA LEU A 144 3.27 -26.12 -3.57
C LEU A 144 2.45 -27.22 -2.88
N ASP A 145 2.59 -27.33 -1.57
CA ASP A 145 1.56 -27.99 -0.77
C ASP A 145 0.26 -27.21 -1.03
N ARG A 146 -0.53 -27.75 -1.95
CA ARG A 146 -1.78 -27.16 -2.42
C ARG A 146 -2.74 -26.99 -1.24
N GLU A 147 -2.63 -27.81 -0.21
CA GLU A 147 -3.46 -27.68 0.99
C GLU A 147 -2.93 -26.62 1.97
N ALA A 148 -1.63 -26.33 2.00
CA ALA A 148 -1.08 -25.22 2.78
C ALA A 148 -1.36 -23.86 2.11
N LEU A 149 -1.23 -23.76 0.78
CA LEU A 149 -1.57 -22.53 0.05
C LEU A 149 -3.07 -22.21 0.04
N LEU A 150 -3.92 -23.24 0.12
CA LEU A 150 -5.37 -23.06 0.28
C LEU A 150 -5.75 -22.69 1.73
N ARG A 151 -4.88 -22.95 2.71
CA ARG A 151 -5.06 -22.49 4.11
C ARG A 151 -4.58 -21.06 4.31
N ASP A 152 -3.60 -20.61 3.52
CA ASP A 152 -3.12 -19.23 3.52
C ASP A 152 -4.02 -18.31 2.66
N ARG A 153 -5.31 -18.26 3.02
CA ARG A 153 -6.20 -17.20 2.55
C ARG A 153 -5.59 -15.90 3.03
N GLN A 154 -5.21 -15.00 2.11
CA GLN A 154 -4.85 -13.60 2.38
C GLN A 154 -5.58 -13.16 3.65
N ARG A 155 -4.85 -12.96 4.76
CA ARG A 155 -5.48 -12.59 6.03
C ARG A 155 -5.99 -11.19 5.85
N ALA A 156 -7.22 -11.10 5.34
CA ALA A 156 -7.91 -9.87 5.06
C ALA A 156 -7.93 -9.12 6.39
N PRO A 157 -7.49 -7.85 6.42
CA PRO A 157 -7.59 -7.08 7.65
C PRO A 157 -9.05 -7.15 8.09
N LYS A 158 -9.28 -7.44 9.37
CA LYS A 158 -10.64 -7.53 9.86
C LYS A 158 -11.30 -6.17 9.67
N ALA A 159 -12.19 -6.12 8.70
CA ALA A 159 -12.89 -4.91 8.35
C ALA A 159 -14.32 -5.23 7.99
N GLU A 160 -15.16 -4.22 8.15
CA GLU A 160 -16.56 -4.27 7.80
C GLU A 160 -16.97 -2.98 7.11
N ILE A 161 -17.98 -3.09 6.25
CA ILE A 161 -18.69 -1.95 5.69
C ILE A 161 -19.94 -1.71 6.51
N GLU A 162 -20.01 -0.54 7.13
CA GLU A 162 -21.19 -0.06 7.84
C GLU A 162 -22.07 0.75 6.87
N ILE A 163 -23.32 0.34 6.68
CA ILE A 163 -24.30 1.02 5.81
C ILE A 163 -25.08 2.02 6.66
N ALA A 164 -24.99 3.32 6.36
CA ALA A 164 -25.58 4.36 7.20
C ALA A 164 -27.12 4.31 7.26
N LYS A 165 -27.77 3.89 6.18
CA LYS A 165 -29.24 3.89 6.03
C LYS A 165 -29.95 2.94 7.00
N ASP A 166 -29.36 1.77 7.25
CA ASP A 166 -29.97 0.69 8.03
C ASP A 166 -29.05 0.12 9.13
N ARG A 167 -27.84 0.68 9.28
CA ARG A 167 -26.81 0.29 10.24
C ARG A 167 -26.38 -1.17 10.13
N ARG A 168 -26.62 -1.81 8.98
CA ARG A 168 -26.07 -3.15 8.71
C ARG A 168 -24.56 -3.06 8.56
N ARG A 169 -23.88 -4.09 9.05
CA ARG A 169 -22.43 -4.28 8.95
C ARG A 169 -22.16 -5.52 8.13
N ILE A 170 -21.36 -5.36 7.09
CA ILE A 170 -21.01 -6.44 6.17
C ILE A 170 -19.52 -6.70 6.32
N PRO A 171 -19.11 -7.88 6.82
CA PRO A 171 -17.70 -8.21 6.95
C PRO A 171 -17.07 -8.29 5.56
N LEU A 172 -15.89 -7.70 5.43
CA LEU A 172 -15.07 -7.85 4.25
C LEU A 172 -14.14 -9.05 4.44
N GLY A 173 -13.88 -9.76 3.34
CA GLY A 173 -13.01 -10.94 3.31
C GLY A 173 -11.97 -10.84 2.20
N PRO A 174 -11.32 -11.96 1.87
CA PRO A 174 -10.36 -12.02 0.75
C PRO A 174 -11.05 -12.00 -0.63
N GLU A 175 -12.32 -12.40 -0.70
CA GLU A 175 -13.10 -12.37 -1.93
C GLU A 175 -13.55 -10.94 -2.26
N PRO A 176 -13.68 -10.58 -3.55
CA PRO A 176 -14.24 -9.29 -3.95
C PRO A 176 -15.66 -9.10 -3.41
N CYS A 177 -15.92 -7.94 -2.82
CA CYS A 177 -17.24 -7.55 -2.32
C CYS A 177 -17.87 -6.56 -3.31
N THR A 178 -18.94 -7.00 -3.97
CA THR A 178 -19.65 -6.25 -5.01
C THR A 178 -20.74 -5.37 -4.42
N ILE A 179 -20.94 -4.19 -5.02
CA ILE A 179 -21.90 -3.19 -4.57
C ILE A 179 -22.75 -2.72 -5.76
N GLY A 180 -24.07 -2.70 -5.60
CA GLY A 180 -24.97 -2.17 -6.62
C GLY A 180 -26.44 -2.43 -6.32
N ARG A 181 -27.32 -2.02 -7.23
CA ARG A 181 -28.77 -2.24 -7.07
C ARG A 181 -29.24 -3.64 -7.45
N ASP A 182 -28.41 -4.39 -8.18
CA ASP A 182 -28.76 -5.76 -8.54
C ASP A 182 -28.78 -6.63 -7.28
N PRO A 183 -29.82 -7.43 -7.03
CA PRO A 183 -29.89 -8.31 -5.85
C PRO A 183 -28.79 -9.38 -5.81
N GLN A 184 -28.04 -9.57 -6.90
CA GLN A 184 -26.89 -10.47 -6.95
C GLN A 184 -25.60 -9.89 -6.35
N ASN A 185 -25.56 -8.61 -5.97
CA ASN A 185 -24.39 -8.03 -5.30
C ASN A 185 -24.34 -8.42 -3.82
N ASP A 186 -23.15 -8.42 -3.24
CA ASP A 186 -22.95 -8.65 -1.80
C ASP A 186 -23.56 -7.52 -0.96
N ILE A 187 -23.39 -6.28 -1.42
CA ILE A 187 -24.04 -5.09 -0.85
C ILE A 187 -25.09 -4.57 -1.81
N VAL A 188 -26.35 -4.86 -1.49
CA VAL A 188 -27.51 -4.42 -2.29
C VAL A 188 -27.99 -3.06 -1.80
N LEU A 189 -27.90 -2.08 -2.71
CA LEU A 189 -28.43 -0.73 -2.53
C LEU A 189 -29.54 -0.47 -3.56
N ASP A 190 -30.79 -0.74 -3.17
CA ASP A 190 -31.95 -0.69 -4.07
C ASP A 190 -32.47 0.74 -4.26
N ASP A 191 -31.69 1.57 -4.97
CA ASP A 191 -32.08 2.93 -5.35
C ASP A 191 -31.79 3.17 -6.85
N ARG A 192 -32.71 3.83 -7.55
CA ARG A 192 -32.59 4.14 -9.00
C ARG A 192 -31.26 4.77 -9.45
N PRO A 193 -30.63 5.71 -8.73
CA PRO A 193 -29.35 6.30 -9.15
C PRO A 193 -28.15 5.34 -9.08
N ILE A 194 -28.35 4.10 -8.63
CA ILE A 194 -27.27 3.12 -8.47
C ILE A 194 -27.28 2.16 -9.66
N SER A 195 -26.15 2.03 -10.37
CA SER A 195 -25.96 1.02 -11.41
C SER A 195 -26.14 -0.41 -10.87
N ARG A 196 -26.52 -1.35 -11.73
CA ARG A 196 -26.75 -2.77 -11.35
C ARG A 196 -25.52 -3.38 -10.69
N LYS A 197 -24.35 -3.21 -11.31
CA LYS A 197 -23.03 -3.40 -10.71
C LYS A 197 -22.37 -2.04 -10.70
N HIS A 198 -22.16 -1.47 -9.52
CA HIS A 198 -21.76 -0.06 -9.39
C HIS A 198 -20.29 0.06 -8.99
N ALA A 199 -19.92 -0.65 -7.94
CA ALA A 199 -18.57 -0.63 -7.40
C ALA A 199 -18.19 -2.00 -6.87
N GLU A 200 -16.90 -2.20 -6.62
CA GLU A 200 -16.38 -3.43 -6.05
C GLU A 200 -15.22 -3.11 -5.10
N ILE A 201 -15.24 -3.70 -3.92
CA ILE A 201 -14.13 -3.65 -2.97
C ILE A 201 -13.32 -4.93 -3.13
N ARG A 202 -12.03 -4.80 -3.38
CA ARG A 202 -11.10 -5.92 -3.52
C ARG A 202 -10.05 -5.87 -2.45
N LEU A 203 -9.66 -7.02 -1.94
CA LEU A 203 -8.41 -7.14 -1.18
C LEU A 203 -7.23 -7.15 -2.16
N ARG A 204 -6.33 -6.16 -2.03
CA ARG A 204 -5.08 -6.10 -2.79
C ARG A 204 -3.95 -5.76 -1.86
N LEU A 205 -2.92 -6.61 -1.85
CA LEU A 205 -1.71 -6.42 -1.05
C LEU A 205 -2.04 -6.10 0.43
N GLY A 206 -2.98 -6.85 1.01
CA GLY A 206 -3.42 -6.69 2.40
C GLY A 206 -4.29 -5.46 2.69
N ARG A 207 -4.70 -4.69 1.67
CA ARG A 207 -5.57 -3.51 1.84
C ARG A 207 -6.84 -3.60 0.99
N TYR A 208 -7.90 -2.98 1.47
CA TYR A 208 -9.14 -2.87 0.69
C TYR A 208 -9.07 -1.72 -0.29
N THR A 209 -9.29 -2.02 -1.56
CA THR A 209 -9.34 -1.04 -2.64
C THR A 209 -10.72 -1.03 -3.26
N LEU A 210 -11.32 0.15 -3.33
CA LEU A 210 -12.61 0.40 -3.98
C LEU A 210 -12.40 0.72 -5.45
N TYR A 211 -13.16 0.06 -6.32
CA TYR A 211 -13.21 0.27 -7.76
C TYR A 211 -14.61 0.74 -8.16
N ASP A 212 -14.70 1.84 -8.91
CA ASP A 212 -15.92 2.17 -9.65
C ASP A 212 -15.98 1.30 -10.92
N LEU A 213 -17.09 0.59 -11.13
CA LEU A 213 -17.28 -0.30 -12.28
C LEU A 213 -17.92 0.44 -13.45
N GLN A 214 -17.41 1.63 -13.77
CA GLN A 214 -17.97 2.53 -14.79
C GLN A 214 -19.44 2.85 -14.52
N SER A 215 -19.74 3.20 -13.27
CA SER A 215 -21.09 3.50 -12.86
C SER A 215 -21.60 4.79 -13.51
N THR A 216 -22.93 4.89 -13.68
CA THR A 216 -23.55 6.03 -14.39
C THR A 216 -23.35 7.34 -13.63
N ASN A 217 -23.50 7.31 -12.30
CA ASN A 217 -23.44 8.50 -11.45
C ASN A 217 -22.11 8.66 -10.72
N GLY A 218 -21.21 7.67 -10.81
CA GLY A 218 -19.92 7.65 -10.15
C GLY A 218 -19.98 7.24 -8.68
N THR A 219 -18.83 6.77 -8.21
CA THR A 219 -18.56 6.47 -6.80
C THR A 219 -17.74 7.60 -6.18
N PHE A 220 -18.02 7.94 -4.92
CA PHE A 220 -17.34 9.02 -4.20
C PHE A 220 -16.75 8.49 -2.90
N VAL A 221 -15.57 8.99 -2.52
CA VAL A 221 -14.98 8.76 -1.19
C VAL A 221 -14.63 10.11 -0.57
N ASN A 222 -15.15 10.36 0.63
CA ASN A 222 -15.00 11.63 1.36
C ASN A 222 -15.36 12.86 0.50
N GLY A 223 -16.43 12.75 -0.29
CA GLY A 223 -16.94 13.81 -1.17
C GLY A 223 -16.19 13.97 -2.50
N ARG A 224 -15.14 13.18 -2.77
CA ARG A 224 -14.40 13.21 -4.04
C ARG A 224 -14.76 12.03 -4.92
N ARG A 225 -15.04 12.28 -6.21
CA ARG A 225 -15.31 11.20 -7.18
C ARG A 225 -14.04 10.39 -7.41
N ILE A 226 -14.16 9.06 -7.43
CA ILE A 226 -13.04 8.14 -7.65
C ILE A 226 -13.29 7.22 -8.83
N ALA A 227 -12.21 6.68 -9.40
CA ALA A 227 -12.25 5.50 -10.26
C ALA A 227 -11.69 4.29 -9.51
N GLU A 228 -10.63 4.51 -8.73
CA GLU A 228 -10.01 3.52 -7.85
C GLU A 228 -9.40 4.25 -6.64
N VAL A 229 -9.55 3.69 -5.43
CA VAL A 229 -8.90 4.22 -4.23
C VAL A 229 -8.68 3.15 -3.18
N VAL A 230 -7.51 3.14 -2.54
CA VAL A 230 -7.25 2.35 -1.33
C VAL A 230 -7.99 2.99 -0.17
N LEU A 231 -8.85 2.22 0.48
CA LEU A 231 -9.67 2.66 1.60
C LEU A 231 -8.87 2.60 2.92
N SER A 232 -9.11 3.59 3.76
CA SER A 232 -8.61 3.65 5.15
C SER A 232 -9.78 3.58 6.13
N ASP A 233 -9.49 3.20 7.38
CA ASP A 233 -10.50 3.22 8.44
C ASP A 233 -11.20 4.58 8.54
N GLY A 234 -12.54 4.55 8.62
CA GLY A 234 -13.38 5.73 8.69
C GLY A 234 -13.68 6.41 7.35
N ASP A 235 -13.12 5.95 6.23
CA ASP A 235 -13.44 6.50 4.91
C ASP A 235 -14.94 6.33 4.60
N ARG A 236 -15.57 7.43 4.21
CA ARG A 236 -16.98 7.46 3.80
C ARG A 236 -17.09 7.28 2.30
N ILE A 237 -17.75 6.21 1.89
CA ILE A 237 -18.08 5.90 0.50
C ILE A 237 -19.51 6.36 0.24
N THR A 238 -19.73 7.18 -0.77
CA THR A 238 -21.07 7.64 -1.17
C THR A 238 -21.41 7.11 -2.56
N ILE A 239 -22.52 6.38 -2.67
CA ILE A 239 -23.02 5.77 -3.91
C ILE A 239 -24.51 6.07 -4.05
N GLY A 240 -24.89 6.84 -5.08
CA GLY A 240 -26.30 7.16 -5.37
C GLY A 240 -27.07 7.77 -4.19
N GLY A 241 -26.39 8.53 -3.32
CA GLY A 241 -26.97 9.13 -2.11
C GLY A 241 -26.97 8.24 -0.87
N ASN A 242 -26.47 7.00 -0.97
CA ASN A 242 -26.25 6.13 0.18
C ASN A 242 -24.82 6.28 0.68
N ASP A 243 -24.67 6.40 2.00
CA ASP A 243 -23.38 6.45 2.67
C ASP A 243 -23.03 5.09 3.27
N LEU A 244 -21.80 4.65 3.02
CA LEU A 244 -21.16 3.49 3.59
C LEU A 244 -19.85 3.92 4.24
N VAL A 245 -19.41 3.25 5.29
CA VAL A 245 -18.16 3.59 5.99
C VAL A 245 -17.32 2.34 6.17
N LEU A 246 -16.03 2.41 5.81
CA LEU A 246 -15.09 1.35 6.15
C LEU A 246 -14.74 1.43 7.64
N ARG A 247 -14.86 0.30 8.34
CA ARG A 247 -14.39 0.14 9.72
C ARG A 247 -13.37 -0.98 9.76
N THR A 248 -12.18 -0.72 10.30
CA THR A 248 -11.20 -1.77 10.60
C THR A 248 -11.18 -2.02 12.10
N GLU A 249 -11.11 -3.28 12.52
CA GLU A 249 -10.81 -3.60 13.92
C GLU A 249 -9.35 -3.23 14.21
N ARG A 250 -9.10 -2.57 15.35
CA ARG A 250 -7.76 -2.33 15.89
C ARG A 250 -7.23 -3.58 16.58
#